data_AF-A0A3D3NXM9-F1
#
_entry.id   AF-A0A3D3NXM9-F1
#
_cell.length_a   1.000
_cell.length_b   1.000
_cell.length_c   1.000
_cell.angle_alpha   90.00
_cell.angle_beta   90.00
_cell.angle_gamma   90.00
#
_symmetry.space_group_name_H-M   'P 1'
#
loop_
_entity.id
_entity.type
_entity.pdbx_description
1 polymer ?
#
loop_
_entity_poly.entity_id
_entity_poly.type
_entity_poly.pdbx_seq_one_letter_code
_entity_poly.pdbx_strand_id
1 'polypeptide(L)'
;MFDTRQNHPHTMKHALLILPLAALVPGAFQLIAQVAAKKSGIEARLEQALRMFPDADTDKDGALSINEALAYVEKHPEARDKFMARAGSGKSSSKPASFAPGAEGTKVFVCAHSYMIYTADWLPQIAQAAGVPHLKAGQQMIGGSRVQQHWDLPDERNQAKKALQEGIVDVLTLSPNLLMPDEGIDRFTRLGLEKNPELRVLVQASWAPRDGKAGAGFANAMRDSVTAEEIDSMLEAHNGWLSLLEKQVTGLNTELGRPSVRIIPASAALHSLRRHVAEGRAPGVSKQSELFRDDHGHPSDITALLVSYCHFACIYQRTPVGLPVPEKLSARPQSSDLVRLLQQIAWDAVTSHPMSGVKKA
;
A
#
# COMPACT_ATOMS: atom_id res chain seq x y z
N MET A 1 -47.93 51.68 -49.08
CA MET A 1 -48.64 51.12 -50.24
C MET A 1 -48.88 49.64 -49.94
N PHE A 2 -50.07 49.11 -50.17
CA PHE A 2 -50.36 47.67 -50.05
C PHE A 2 -49.61 46.91 -51.19
N ASP A 3 -49.26 45.63 -51.12
CA ASP A 3 -50.11 44.48 -50.78
C ASP A 3 -49.33 43.27 -50.19
N THR A 4 -50.12 42.28 -49.75
CA THR A 4 -49.92 40.94 -49.16
C THR A 4 -49.08 39.91 -49.99
N ARG A 5 -48.86 38.61 -49.67
CA ARG A 5 -49.41 37.49 -48.80
C ARG A 5 -48.33 36.33 -48.80
N GLN A 6 -48.28 35.21 -48.03
CA GLN A 6 -49.04 34.61 -46.91
C GLN A 6 -48.24 33.47 -46.18
N ASN A 7 -48.34 33.38 -44.84
CA ASN A 7 -48.26 32.21 -43.90
C ASN A 7 -47.09 31.16 -43.82
N HIS A 8 -47.03 30.54 -42.61
CA HIS A 8 -46.16 29.45 -42.08
C HIS A 8 -46.89 28.06 -42.08
N PRO A 9 -46.47 26.95 -41.39
CA PRO A 9 -45.23 26.60 -40.63
C PRO A 9 -44.63 25.16 -40.85
N HIS A 10 -43.56 24.83 -40.10
CA HIS A 10 -43.01 23.47 -39.80
C HIS A 10 -42.34 22.68 -40.96
N THR A 11 -41.48 21.66 -40.75
CA THR A 11 -41.05 20.90 -39.54
C THR A 11 -39.56 20.49 -39.63
N MET A 12 -38.96 19.99 -38.53
CA MET A 12 -37.62 19.36 -38.54
C MET A 12 -37.55 18.08 -39.40
N LYS A 13 -36.41 17.85 -40.08
CA LYS A 13 -35.50 16.70 -39.85
C LYS A 13 -34.24 16.82 -40.73
N HIS A 14 -33.08 16.47 -40.17
CA HIS A 14 -31.82 16.35 -40.92
C HIS A 14 -31.74 14.97 -41.59
N ALA A 15 -31.18 14.91 -42.80
CA ALA A 15 -30.91 13.67 -43.53
C ALA A 15 -29.47 13.69 -44.09
N LEU A 16 -28.90 12.50 -44.26
CA LEU A 16 -27.47 12.26 -44.51
C LEU A 16 -26.94 12.92 -45.79
N LEU A 17 -25.70 13.43 -45.71
CA LEU A 17 -24.83 13.67 -46.86
C LEU A 17 -23.73 12.60 -46.86
N ILE A 18 -23.41 12.04 -48.03
CA ILE A 18 -22.58 10.84 -48.18
C ILE A 18 -21.22 11.19 -48.80
N LEU A 19 -20.15 11.07 -48.00
CA LEU A 19 -18.74 10.77 -48.38
C LEU A 19 -18.04 11.78 -49.35
N PRO A 20 -16.68 11.83 -49.45
CA PRO A 20 -15.73 10.73 -49.23
C PRO A 20 -14.52 10.97 -48.29
N LEU A 21 -14.12 9.84 -47.70
CA LEU A 21 -12.74 9.34 -47.54
C LEU A 21 -11.57 10.36 -47.45
N ALA A 22 -11.06 10.55 -46.23
CA ALA A 22 -9.69 11.00 -45.97
C ALA A 22 -8.90 9.88 -45.27
N ALA A 23 -7.59 9.78 -45.52
CA ALA A 23 -6.80 8.59 -45.18
C ALA A 23 -6.56 8.42 -43.66
N LEU A 24 -6.99 7.29 -43.11
CA LEU A 24 -6.62 6.85 -41.76
C LEU A 24 -5.22 6.22 -41.76
N VAL A 25 -4.28 6.85 -41.07
CA VAL A 25 -2.91 6.35 -40.91
C VAL A 25 -2.92 5.11 -39.99
N PRO A 26 -2.38 3.95 -40.43
CA PRO A 26 -2.54 2.68 -39.71
C PRO A 26 -1.85 2.61 -38.32
N GLY A 27 -0.99 3.57 -37.98
CA GLY A 27 -0.35 3.63 -36.66
C GLY A 27 -1.28 4.02 -35.49
N ALA A 28 -2.39 4.72 -35.74
CA ALA A 28 -3.25 5.25 -34.68
C ALA A 28 -3.94 4.14 -33.85
N PHE A 29 -4.38 3.07 -34.50
CA PHE A 29 -5.07 1.96 -33.83
C PHE A 29 -4.13 1.08 -32.99
N GLN A 30 -2.84 0.97 -33.34
CA GLN A 30 -1.90 0.14 -32.59
C GLN A 30 -1.57 0.72 -31.21
N LEU A 31 -1.54 2.05 -31.06
CA LEU A 31 -1.29 2.68 -29.76
C LEU A 31 -2.48 2.50 -28.80
N ILE A 32 -3.71 2.65 -29.29
CA ILE A 32 -4.94 2.43 -28.50
C ILE A 32 -5.07 0.94 -28.12
N ALA A 33 -4.76 0.03 -29.04
CA ALA A 33 -4.75 -1.41 -28.76
C ALA A 33 -3.71 -1.79 -27.69
N GLN A 34 -2.52 -1.18 -27.68
CA GLN A 34 -1.50 -1.44 -26.66
C GLN A 34 -1.84 -0.88 -25.27
N VAL A 35 -2.67 0.17 -25.19
CA VAL A 35 -3.22 0.67 -23.91
C VAL A 35 -4.30 -0.28 -23.38
N ALA A 36 -5.17 -0.81 -24.27
CA ALA A 36 -6.22 -1.77 -23.90
C ALA A 36 -5.67 -3.18 -23.55
N ALA A 37 -4.51 -3.57 -24.09
CA ALA A 37 -3.94 -4.91 -23.93
C ALA A 37 -3.28 -5.20 -22.55
N LYS A 38 -3.52 -4.38 -21.53
CA LYS A 38 -3.12 -4.63 -20.13
C LYS A 38 -4.34 -4.74 -19.21
N LYS A 39 -5.12 -5.81 -19.39
CA LYS A 39 -5.88 -6.39 -18.26
C LYS A 39 -4.93 -6.53 -17.07
N SER A 40 -5.36 -6.10 -15.88
CA SER A 40 -4.47 -6.18 -14.73
C SER A 40 -4.11 -7.63 -14.43
N GLY A 41 -2.95 -7.83 -13.78
CA GLY A 41 -2.54 -9.15 -13.31
C GLY A 41 -3.48 -9.75 -12.25
N ILE A 42 -4.52 -9.01 -11.84
CA ILE A 42 -5.59 -9.44 -10.94
C ILE A 42 -6.82 -9.85 -11.77
N GLU A 43 -7.30 -9.03 -12.70
CA GLU A 43 -8.40 -9.40 -13.63
C GLU A 43 -8.13 -10.72 -14.34
N ALA A 44 -6.94 -10.90 -14.92
CA ALA A 44 -6.59 -12.13 -15.61
C ALA A 44 -6.52 -13.38 -14.69
N ARG A 45 -6.40 -13.19 -13.36
CA ARG A 45 -6.50 -14.25 -12.36
C ARG A 45 -7.93 -14.49 -11.91
N LEU A 46 -8.74 -13.43 -11.78
CA LEU A 46 -10.16 -13.51 -11.46
C LEU A 46 -10.96 -14.17 -12.59
N GLU A 47 -10.71 -13.82 -13.86
CA GLU A 47 -11.28 -14.52 -15.02
C GLU A 47 -10.88 -16.00 -15.08
N GLN A 48 -9.65 -16.33 -14.67
CA GLN A 48 -9.22 -17.73 -14.58
C GLN A 48 -9.89 -18.44 -13.39
N ALA A 49 -10.09 -17.77 -12.26
CA ALA A 49 -10.78 -18.32 -11.10
C ALA A 49 -12.27 -18.54 -11.38
N LEU A 50 -12.97 -17.62 -12.03
CA LEU A 50 -14.37 -17.76 -12.44
C LEU A 50 -14.59 -19.01 -13.30
N ARG A 51 -13.67 -19.31 -14.22
CA ARG A 51 -13.70 -20.53 -15.05
C ARG A 51 -13.46 -21.83 -14.27
N MET A 52 -12.93 -21.74 -13.04
CA MET A 52 -12.72 -22.89 -12.15
C MET A 52 -13.79 -22.99 -11.06
N PHE A 53 -14.43 -21.88 -10.72
CA PHE A 53 -15.43 -21.74 -9.67
C PHE A 53 -16.56 -20.80 -10.16
N PRO A 54 -17.45 -21.26 -11.07
CA PRO A 54 -18.54 -20.42 -11.58
C PRO A 54 -19.48 -19.94 -10.47
N ASP A 55 -19.74 -20.79 -9.48
CA ASP A 55 -20.60 -20.51 -8.32
C ASP A 55 -19.97 -19.52 -7.31
N ALA A 56 -18.77 -19.01 -7.60
CA ALA A 56 -18.16 -17.91 -6.85
C ALA A 56 -18.66 -16.54 -7.33
N ASP A 57 -19.17 -16.43 -8.56
CA ASP A 57 -19.88 -15.24 -9.04
C ASP A 57 -21.31 -15.25 -8.49
N THR A 58 -21.55 -14.38 -7.51
CA THR A 58 -22.75 -14.39 -6.66
C THR A 58 -23.79 -13.35 -7.08
N ASP A 59 -23.36 -12.20 -7.63
CA ASP A 59 -24.27 -11.22 -8.22
C ASP A 59 -24.58 -11.47 -9.71
N LYS A 60 -23.78 -12.33 -10.37
CA LYS A 60 -23.95 -12.84 -11.73
C LYS A 60 -23.66 -11.80 -12.81
N ASP A 61 -22.73 -10.88 -12.54
CA ASP A 61 -22.23 -9.93 -13.54
C ASP A 61 -21.28 -10.58 -14.58
N GLY A 62 -20.77 -11.78 -14.31
CA GLY A 62 -19.86 -12.54 -15.19
C GLY A 62 -18.37 -12.23 -14.98
N ALA A 63 -17.99 -11.56 -13.88
CA ALA A 63 -16.65 -11.05 -13.63
C ALA A 63 -16.22 -11.09 -12.14
N LEU A 64 -16.15 -12.30 -11.56
CA LEU A 64 -15.74 -12.61 -10.18
C LEU A 64 -14.91 -11.52 -9.47
N SER A 65 -15.50 -10.84 -8.49
CA SER A 65 -14.82 -9.79 -7.73
C SER A 65 -13.83 -10.35 -6.68
N ILE A 66 -12.96 -9.50 -6.15
CA ILE A 66 -12.05 -9.88 -5.04
C ILE A 66 -12.85 -10.25 -3.78
N ASN A 67 -13.97 -9.56 -3.52
CA ASN A 67 -14.78 -9.80 -2.32
C ASN A 67 -15.45 -11.17 -2.39
N GLU A 68 -15.94 -11.55 -3.56
CA GLU A 68 -16.55 -12.85 -3.81
C GLU A 68 -15.53 -13.98 -3.83
N ALA A 69 -14.37 -13.77 -4.44
CA ALA A 69 -13.26 -14.71 -4.37
C ALA A 69 -12.86 -15.01 -2.90
N LEU A 70 -12.89 -14.00 -2.02
CA LEU A 70 -12.65 -14.17 -0.58
C LEU A 70 -13.82 -14.87 0.13
N ALA A 71 -15.07 -14.45 -0.10
CA ALA A 71 -16.26 -15.05 0.53
C ALA A 71 -16.53 -16.48 0.07
N TYR A 72 -16.13 -16.84 -1.15
CA TYR A 72 -16.17 -18.21 -1.67
C TYR A 72 -15.08 -19.06 -1.01
N VAL A 73 -13.85 -18.56 -0.88
CA VAL A 73 -12.73 -19.24 -0.19
C VAL A 73 -12.98 -19.41 1.31
N GLU A 74 -13.73 -18.50 1.94
CA GLU A 74 -14.19 -18.63 3.33
C GLU A 74 -15.17 -19.80 3.52
N LYS A 75 -16.04 -20.04 2.52
CA LYS A 75 -17.02 -21.14 2.52
C LYS A 75 -16.48 -22.47 1.97
N HIS A 76 -15.41 -22.41 1.18
CA HIS A 76 -14.80 -23.56 0.49
C HIS A 76 -13.28 -23.61 0.78
N PRO A 77 -12.87 -24.12 1.96
CA PRO A 77 -11.46 -24.16 2.37
C PRO A 77 -10.55 -24.92 1.39
N GLU A 78 -11.08 -25.87 0.63
CA GLU A 78 -10.39 -26.64 -0.41
C GLU A 78 -10.17 -25.85 -1.72
N ALA A 79 -10.90 -24.75 -1.94
CA ALA A 79 -10.63 -23.80 -3.02
C ALA A 79 -9.45 -22.87 -2.68
N ARG A 80 -9.22 -22.61 -1.38
CA ARG A 80 -8.17 -21.72 -0.86
C ARG A 80 -6.80 -22.03 -1.43
N ASP A 81 -6.39 -23.30 -1.39
CA ASP A 81 -5.04 -23.70 -1.75
C ASP A 81 -4.81 -23.60 -3.27
N LYS A 82 -5.85 -23.85 -4.09
CA LYS A 82 -5.83 -23.66 -5.56
C LYS A 82 -5.71 -22.17 -5.92
N PHE A 83 -6.42 -21.29 -5.21
CA PHE A 83 -6.31 -19.84 -5.35
C PHE A 83 -4.92 -19.33 -4.95
N MET A 84 -4.47 -19.70 -3.75
CA MET A 84 -3.20 -19.23 -3.15
C MET A 84 -1.97 -19.72 -3.92
N ALA A 85 -1.97 -20.97 -4.41
CA ALA A 85 -0.84 -21.55 -5.13
C ALA A 85 -0.38 -20.69 -6.33
N ARG A 86 -1.35 -20.14 -7.09
CA ARG A 86 -1.10 -19.25 -8.25
C ARG A 86 -1.02 -17.76 -7.87
N ALA A 87 -1.73 -17.32 -6.82
CA ALA A 87 -1.63 -15.95 -6.31
C ALA A 87 -0.22 -15.57 -5.87
N GLY A 88 0.51 -16.50 -5.22
CA GLY A 88 1.85 -16.35 -4.65
C GLY A 88 3.01 -16.16 -5.66
N SER A 89 2.78 -15.46 -6.76
CA SER A 89 3.77 -14.95 -7.71
C SER A 89 3.84 -13.42 -7.63
N GLY A 90 4.06 -12.89 -6.42
CA GLY A 90 4.37 -11.48 -6.21
C GLY A 90 5.74 -11.15 -6.81
N LYS A 91 5.79 -10.30 -7.84
CA LYS A 91 7.02 -9.93 -8.59
C LYS A 91 8.11 -9.20 -7.76
N SER A 92 7.90 -9.07 -6.46
CA SER A 92 8.75 -8.30 -5.54
C SER A 92 9.34 -9.18 -4.42
N SER A 93 9.02 -10.48 -4.32
CA SER A 93 9.74 -11.37 -3.39
C SER A 93 11.18 -11.62 -3.86
N SER A 94 12.17 -11.39 -3.00
CA SER A 94 13.58 -11.77 -3.22
C SER A 94 13.92 -13.03 -2.44
N LYS A 95 14.97 -13.74 -2.85
CA LYS A 95 15.64 -14.67 -1.93
C LYS A 95 16.21 -13.88 -0.72
N PRO A 96 16.46 -14.54 0.43
CA PRO A 96 17.30 -13.96 1.47
C PRO A 96 18.67 -13.57 0.93
N ALA A 97 19.25 -12.49 1.46
CA ALA A 97 20.59 -12.05 1.12
C ALA A 97 21.65 -12.83 1.93
N SER A 98 22.80 -13.11 1.33
CA SER A 98 23.97 -13.61 2.07
C SER A 98 24.86 -12.42 2.47
N PHE A 99 25.37 -12.44 3.69
CA PHE A 99 26.25 -11.41 4.24
C PHE A 99 27.59 -12.03 4.63
N ALA A 100 28.68 -11.27 4.47
CA ALA A 100 29.98 -11.66 5.00
C ALA A 100 29.94 -11.76 6.54
N PRO A 101 30.70 -12.67 7.17
CA PRO A 101 30.89 -12.68 8.62
C PRO A 101 31.35 -11.30 9.10
N GLY A 102 30.67 -10.74 10.11
CA GLY A 102 30.97 -9.41 10.64
C GLY A 102 30.49 -8.22 9.79
N ALA A 103 29.67 -8.43 8.75
CA ALA A 103 29.13 -7.32 7.94
C ALA A 103 28.36 -6.30 8.80
N GLU A 104 28.83 -5.05 8.78
CA GLU A 104 28.27 -3.95 9.57
C GLU A 104 27.00 -3.37 8.95
N GLY A 105 25.96 -3.18 9.78
CA GLY A 105 24.71 -2.54 9.40
C GLY A 105 23.47 -3.29 9.84
N THR A 106 22.35 -2.56 9.95
CA THR A 106 21.07 -3.17 10.35
C THR A 106 20.49 -3.98 9.20
N LYS A 107 20.34 -5.28 9.41
CA LYS A 107 19.76 -6.25 8.46
C LYS A 107 18.23 -6.19 8.53
N VAL A 108 17.62 -5.53 7.56
CA VAL A 108 16.17 -5.32 7.47
C VAL A 108 15.54 -6.31 6.49
N PHE A 109 14.52 -7.05 6.93
CA PHE A 109 13.67 -7.87 6.07
C PHE A 109 12.25 -7.29 5.97
N VAL A 110 11.73 -7.13 4.75
CA VAL A 110 10.40 -6.54 4.51
C VAL A 110 9.39 -7.60 4.06
N CYS A 111 8.52 -8.05 4.96
CA CYS A 111 7.46 -9.03 4.66
C CYS A 111 6.09 -8.33 4.63
N ALA A 112 5.51 -8.18 3.43
CA ALA A 112 4.56 -7.10 3.17
C ALA A 112 3.48 -7.41 2.11
N HIS A 113 2.39 -6.66 2.18
CA HIS A 113 1.51 -6.41 1.04
C HIS A 113 1.82 -5.06 0.35
N SER A 114 1.02 -4.73 -0.67
CA SER A 114 1.22 -3.58 -1.57
C SER A 114 1.21 -2.19 -0.90
N TYR A 115 0.74 -2.09 0.34
CA TYR A 115 0.74 -0.85 1.14
C TYR A 115 2.03 -0.63 1.94
N MET A 116 2.96 -1.58 1.93
CA MET A 116 4.27 -1.46 2.61
C MET A 116 5.47 -1.86 1.74
N ILE A 117 5.34 -2.82 0.81
CA ILE A 117 6.50 -3.46 0.14
C ILE A 117 7.53 -2.49 -0.49
N TYR A 118 7.11 -1.31 -0.95
CA TYR A 118 7.99 -0.29 -1.51
C TYR A 118 9.03 0.27 -0.53
N THR A 119 8.82 0.15 0.79
CA THR A 119 9.80 0.61 1.80
C THR A 119 11.13 -0.13 1.63
N ALA A 120 11.10 -1.37 1.14
CA ALA A 120 12.29 -2.17 0.86
C ALA A 120 13.22 -1.55 -0.21
N ASP A 121 12.71 -0.69 -1.10
CA ASP A 121 13.50 -0.01 -2.13
C ASP A 121 13.82 1.45 -1.75
N TRP A 122 13.00 2.08 -0.90
CA TRP A 122 13.26 3.41 -0.34
C TRP A 122 14.27 3.41 0.82
N LEU A 123 14.21 2.42 1.72
CA LEU A 123 15.03 2.37 2.94
C LEU A 123 16.55 2.42 2.66
N PRO A 124 17.12 1.72 1.65
CA PRO A 124 18.53 1.85 1.32
C PRO A 124 18.94 3.30 0.97
N GLN A 125 18.10 4.01 0.21
CA GLN A 125 18.35 5.39 -0.24
C GLN A 125 18.26 6.39 0.93
N ILE A 126 17.25 6.24 1.79
CA ILE A 126 17.08 7.10 2.98
C ILE A 126 18.20 6.84 4.00
N ALA A 127 18.59 5.57 4.20
CA ALA A 127 19.69 5.21 5.08
C ALA A 127 21.05 5.75 4.59
N GLN A 128 21.33 5.64 3.28
CA GLN A 128 22.50 6.23 2.65
C GLN A 128 22.52 7.75 2.83
N ALA A 129 21.41 8.43 2.57
CA ALA A 129 21.27 9.88 2.76
C ALA A 129 21.44 10.32 4.22
N ALA A 130 21.13 9.44 5.19
CA ALA A 130 21.30 9.68 6.63
C ALA A 130 22.67 9.24 7.18
N GLY A 131 23.54 8.65 6.36
CA GLY A 131 24.83 8.10 6.78
C GLY A 131 24.72 6.92 7.75
N VAL A 132 23.65 6.12 7.70
CA VAL A 132 23.47 4.94 8.57
C VAL A 132 23.60 3.63 7.77
N PRO A 133 24.29 2.61 8.30
CA PRO A 133 24.52 1.37 7.55
C PRO A 133 23.26 0.49 7.50
N HIS A 134 22.77 0.27 6.28
CA HIS A 134 21.59 -0.54 5.96
C HIS A 134 21.97 -1.78 5.16
N LEU A 135 21.46 -2.94 5.57
CA LEU A 135 21.62 -4.20 4.86
C LEU A 135 20.23 -4.77 4.52
N LYS A 136 19.93 -4.93 3.23
CA LYS A 136 18.64 -5.49 2.76
C LYS A 136 18.68 -7.01 2.88
N ALA A 137 18.23 -7.55 4.02
CA ALA A 137 18.20 -8.99 4.30
C ALA A 137 17.26 -9.77 3.38
N GLY A 138 16.23 -9.10 2.86
CA GLY A 138 15.35 -9.62 1.83
C GLY A 138 13.99 -8.95 1.85
N GLN A 139 13.11 -9.41 0.98
CA GLN A 139 11.73 -8.94 0.89
C GLN A 139 10.79 -10.05 0.42
N GLN A 140 9.54 -10.05 0.92
CA GLN A 140 8.52 -11.03 0.55
C GLN A 140 7.17 -10.33 0.35
N MET A 141 6.55 -10.54 -0.82
CA MET A 141 5.34 -9.84 -1.23
C MET A 141 4.19 -10.81 -1.59
N ILE A 142 3.01 -10.55 -1.01
CA ILE A 142 1.73 -11.11 -1.45
C ILE A 142 0.74 -9.92 -1.60
N GLY A 143 -0.13 -9.94 -2.62
CA GLY A 143 -1.12 -8.88 -2.81
C GLY A 143 -2.25 -8.97 -1.79
N GLY A 144 -2.53 -7.88 -1.06
CA GLY A 144 -3.66 -7.78 -0.11
C GLY A 144 -3.59 -8.73 1.10
N SER A 145 -2.44 -9.33 1.40
CA SER A 145 -2.29 -10.36 2.44
C SER A 145 -2.39 -9.84 3.87
N ARG A 146 -2.86 -10.71 4.76
CA ARG A 146 -2.54 -10.73 6.19
C ARG A 146 -1.13 -11.29 6.42
N VAL A 147 -0.52 -10.99 7.57
CA VAL A 147 0.76 -11.58 7.99
C VAL A 147 0.64 -13.10 8.09
N GLN A 148 -0.48 -13.63 8.59
CA GLN A 148 -0.77 -15.07 8.64
C GLN A 148 -0.68 -15.73 7.25
N GLN A 149 -1.09 -15.06 6.17
CA GLN A 149 -0.97 -15.61 4.80
C GLN A 149 0.48 -15.64 4.29
N HIS A 150 1.39 -14.86 4.89
CA HIS A 150 2.83 -15.04 4.68
C HIS A 150 3.39 -16.18 5.53
N TRP A 151 2.84 -16.45 6.72
CA TRP A 151 3.24 -17.60 7.55
C TRP A 151 2.84 -18.94 6.90
N ASP A 152 1.63 -19.01 6.36
CA ASP A 152 1.04 -20.19 5.72
C ASP A 152 1.61 -20.51 4.33
N LEU A 153 2.58 -19.73 3.82
CA LEU A 153 3.35 -20.14 2.65
C LEU A 153 4.20 -21.39 2.99
N PRO A 154 4.21 -22.42 2.13
CA PRO A 154 5.17 -23.53 2.21
C PRO A 154 6.61 -23.03 2.30
N ASP A 155 7.42 -23.67 3.13
CA ASP A 155 8.70 -23.13 3.58
C ASP A 155 9.72 -22.97 2.43
N GLU A 156 9.60 -23.74 1.35
CA GLU A 156 10.40 -23.55 0.13
C GLU A 156 10.14 -22.18 -0.50
N ARG A 157 8.89 -21.70 -0.43
CA ARG A 157 8.42 -20.41 -0.94
C ARG A 157 8.55 -19.30 0.10
N ASN A 158 8.71 -19.61 1.39
CA ASN A 158 8.68 -18.65 2.49
C ASN A 158 10.06 -18.02 2.77
N GLN A 159 10.36 -16.92 2.08
CA GLN A 159 11.65 -16.24 2.16
C GLN A 159 11.85 -15.57 3.53
N ALA A 160 10.76 -15.18 4.21
CA ALA A 160 10.81 -14.60 5.55
C ALA A 160 11.23 -15.65 6.60
N LYS A 161 10.60 -16.85 6.61
CA LYS A 161 11.00 -17.93 7.52
C LYS A 161 12.48 -18.30 7.35
N LYS A 162 12.94 -18.44 6.10
CA LYS A 162 14.35 -18.73 5.78
C LYS A 162 15.33 -17.72 6.35
N ALA A 163 15.13 -16.43 6.09
CA ALA A 163 16.00 -15.37 6.61
C ALA A 163 16.04 -15.34 8.16
N LEU A 164 14.92 -15.64 8.82
CA LEU A 164 14.84 -15.73 10.28
C LEU A 164 15.57 -16.98 10.81
N GLN A 165 15.36 -18.15 10.20
CA GLN A 165 16.01 -19.42 10.54
C GLN A 165 17.54 -19.40 10.30
N GLU A 166 18.00 -18.61 9.32
CA GLU A 166 19.41 -18.32 9.05
C GLU A 166 20.02 -17.29 10.03
N GLY A 167 19.20 -16.60 10.84
CA GLY A 167 19.66 -15.60 11.82
C GLY A 167 20.17 -14.28 11.21
N ILE A 168 19.81 -13.99 9.95
CA ILE A 168 20.34 -12.85 9.18
C ILE A 168 19.42 -11.61 9.20
N VAL A 169 18.57 -11.48 10.23
CA VAL A 169 17.59 -10.40 10.36
C VAL A 169 17.72 -9.75 11.75
N ASP A 170 17.98 -8.44 11.76
CA ASP A 170 18.00 -7.62 12.98
C ASP A 170 16.68 -6.87 13.16
N VAL A 171 16.00 -6.56 12.04
CA VAL A 171 14.69 -5.94 12.01
C VAL A 171 13.79 -6.59 10.97
N LEU A 172 12.65 -7.12 11.41
CA LEU A 172 11.59 -7.64 10.54
C LEU A 172 10.44 -6.63 10.49
N THR A 173 10.11 -6.10 9.31
CA THR A 173 8.91 -5.28 9.15
C THR A 173 7.74 -6.11 8.65
N LEU A 174 6.59 -6.03 9.31
CA LEU A 174 5.34 -6.73 9.00
C LEU A 174 4.21 -5.73 8.72
N SER A 175 3.23 -6.09 7.89
CA SER A 175 2.00 -5.31 7.71
C SER A 175 0.79 -6.24 7.75
N PRO A 176 -0.04 -6.20 8.81
CA PRO A 176 -1.39 -6.73 8.76
C PRO A 176 -2.27 -5.91 7.82
N ASN A 177 -3.45 -6.44 7.53
CA ASN A 177 -4.47 -5.83 6.70
C ASN A 177 -5.77 -5.68 7.53
N LEU A 178 -6.95 -5.68 6.89
CA LEU A 178 -8.24 -5.40 7.51
C LEU A 178 -8.61 -6.16 8.79
N LEU A 179 -8.15 -7.40 8.98
CA LEU A 179 -8.54 -8.25 10.12
C LEU A 179 -7.45 -8.30 11.20
N MET A 180 -7.85 -8.03 12.44
CA MET A 180 -7.03 -8.18 13.64
C MET A 180 -7.79 -8.99 14.71
N PRO A 181 -7.12 -9.79 15.56
CA PRO A 181 -5.67 -10.03 15.59
C PRO A 181 -5.17 -10.84 14.38
N ASP A 182 -3.86 -10.77 14.12
CA ASP A 182 -3.19 -11.45 13.01
C ASP A 182 -2.05 -12.32 13.59
N GLU A 183 -2.33 -13.61 13.80
CA GLU A 183 -1.39 -14.57 14.43
C GLU A 183 -0.03 -14.68 13.72
N GLY A 184 0.06 -14.26 12.45
CA GLY A 184 1.33 -14.25 11.74
C GLY A 184 2.37 -13.35 12.41
N ILE A 185 1.95 -12.28 13.09
CA ILE A 185 2.83 -11.37 13.84
C ILE A 185 3.54 -12.15 14.95
N ASP A 186 2.78 -12.81 15.82
CA ASP A 186 3.24 -13.68 16.89
C ASP A 186 4.16 -14.80 16.37
N ARG A 187 3.73 -15.52 15.34
CA ARG A 187 4.42 -16.69 14.79
C ARG A 187 5.78 -16.32 14.20
N PHE A 188 5.87 -15.25 13.40
CA PHE A 188 7.15 -14.75 12.90
C PHE A 188 8.03 -14.15 14.01
N THR A 189 7.44 -13.50 15.02
CA THR A 189 8.20 -12.95 16.16
C THR A 189 8.89 -14.07 16.95
N ARG A 190 8.15 -15.12 17.36
CA ARG A 190 8.74 -16.25 18.11
C ARG A 190 9.81 -16.96 17.29
N LEU A 191 9.54 -17.30 16.03
CA LEU A 191 10.53 -17.94 15.12
C LEU A 191 11.82 -17.14 14.98
N GLY A 192 11.74 -15.82 14.86
CA GLY A 192 12.92 -14.97 14.72
C GLY A 192 13.78 -14.89 15.99
N LEU A 193 13.13 -14.90 17.16
CA LEU A 193 13.81 -14.86 18.46
C LEU A 193 14.57 -16.17 18.77
N GLU A 194 14.25 -17.29 18.12
CA GLU A 194 15.04 -18.54 18.20
C GLU A 194 16.48 -18.40 17.68
N LYS A 195 16.74 -17.40 16.83
CA LYS A 195 18.05 -17.18 16.19
C LYS A 195 18.67 -15.82 16.53
N ASN A 196 17.83 -14.79 16.71
CA ASN A 196 18.28 -13.48 17.15
C ASN A 196 17.41 -12.99 18.33
N PRO A 197 17.84 -13.22 19.58
CA PRO A 197 17.12 -12.74 20.77
C PRO A 197 16.90 -11.22 20.83
N GLU A 198 17.69 -10.45 20.08
CA GLU A 198 17.60 -8.99 19.96
C GLU A 198 16.79 -8.50 18.74
N LEU A 199 16.13 -9.43 18.01
CA LEU A 199 15.27 -9.10 16.87
C LEU A 199 14.18 -8.10 17.26
N ARG A 200 14.09 -7.01 16.48
CA ARG A 200 12.97 -6.06 16.54
C ARG A 200 11.96 -6.36 15.44
N VAL A 201 10.69 -6.50 15.79
CA VAL A 201 9.59 -6.66 14.85
C VAL A 201 8.80 -5.35 14.78
N LEU A 202 8.70 -4.74 13.61
CA LEU A 202 8.01 -3.47 13.42
C LEU A 202 6.76 -3.67 12.57
N VAL A 203 5.59 -3.38 13.12
CA VAL A 203 4.29 -3.66 12.49
C VAL A 203 3.68 -2.37 11.95
N GLN A 204 3.42 -2.29 10.65
CA GLN A 204 2.80 -1.11 10.04
C GLN A 204 1.31 -1.04 10.34
N ALA A 205 0.89 0.01 11.05
CA ALA A 205 -0.51 0.43 11.10
C ALA A 205 -0.85 1.15 9.78
N SER A 206 -1.36 0.39 8.81
CA SER A 206 -1.75 0.88 7.48
C SER A 206 -3.11 1.58 7.51
N TRP A 207 -3.34 2.53 6.60
CA TRP A 207 -4.64 3.18 6.44
C TRP A 207 -5.68 2.24 5.80
N ALA A 208 -6.96 2.56 5.97
CA ALA A 208 -8.05 1.80 5.37
C ALA A 208 -8.09 1.98 3.83
N PRO A 209 -8.32 0.90 3.04
CA PRO A 209 -8.58 1.00 1.61
C PRO A 209 -9.88 1.76 1.34
N ARG A 210 -9.96 2.46 0.21
CA ARG A 210 -11.14 3.26 -0.22
C ARG A 210 -11.68 4.20 0.88
N ASP A 211 -10.81 4.70 1.74
CA ASP A 211 -11.14 5.58 2.86
C ASP A 211 -12.18 4.96 3.82
N GLY A 212 -12.14 3.63 3.96
CA GLY A 212 -13.11 2.85 4.76
C GLY A 212 -14.48 2.67 4.09
N LYS A 213 -14.72 3.24 2.91
CA LYS A 213 -16.02 3.19 2.22
C LYS A 213 -16.19 1.86 1.47
N ALA A 214 -17.31 1.19 1.74
CA ALA A 214 -17.67 -0.08 1.11
C ALA A 214 -18.31 0.10 -0.28
N GLY A 215 -18.32 -0.96 -1.09
CA GLY A 215 -18.94 -1.00 -2.41
C GLY A 215 -18.02 -0.59 -3.57
N ALA A 216 -18.54 -0.73 -4.80
CA ALA A 216 -17.81 -0.48 -6.04
C ALA A 216 -17.76 1.00 -6.47
N GLY A 217 -18.53 1.88 -5.84
CA GLY A 217 -18.70 3.28 -6.26
C GLY A 217 -17.61 4.27 -5.84
N PHE A 218 -16.55 3.83 -5.16
CA PHE A 218 -15.47 4.74 -4.73
C PHE A 218 -14.47 5.03 -5.86
N ALA A 219 -14.19 6.30 -6.12
CA ALA A 219 -13.15 6.75 -7.05
C ALA A 219 -12.13 7.68 -6.36
N ASN A 220 -10.85 7.63 -6.76
CA ASN A 220 -9.75 8.39 -6.14
C ASN A 220 -10.01 9.90 -6.14
N ALA A 221 -10.65 10.43 -7.19
CA ALA A 221 -11.03 11.83 -7.29
C ALA A 221 -12.01 12.29 -6.19
N MET A 222 -12.77 11.38 -5.57
CA MET A 222 -13.64 11.70 -4.42
C MET A 222 -12.85 12.13 -3.18
N ARG A 223 -11.53 11.90 -3.15
CA ARG A 223 -10.65 12.39 -2.07
C ARG A 223 -10.41 13.90 -2.16
N ASP A 224 -10.52 14.50 -3.34
CA ASP A 224 -10.22 15.92 -3.56
C ASP A 224 -11.22 16.87 -2.85
N SER A 225 -12.40 16.37 -2.47
CA SER A 225 -13.43 17.14 -1.75
C SER A 225 -13.54 16.82 -0.26
N VAL A 226 -12.66 15.97 0.30
CA VAL A 226 -12.73 15.55 1.71
C VAL A 226 -12.11 16.64 2.60
N THR A 227 -12.87 17.11 3.58
CA THR A 227 -12.47 18.13 4.55
C THR A 227 -11.45 17.63 5.59
N ALA A 228 -10.80 18.55 6.31
CA ALA A 228 -9.91 18.20 7.41
C ALA A 228 -10.65 17.45 8.54
N GLU A 229 -11.89 17.86 8.81
CA GLU A 229 -12.77 17.32 9.84
C GLU A 229 -13.27 15.90 9.49
N GLU A 230 -13.50 15.62 8.19
CA GLU A 230 -13.72 14.26 7.70
C GLU A 230 -12.46 13.39 7.80
N ILE A 231 -11.27 13.94 7.56
CA ILE A 231 -10.00 13.21 7.70
C ILE A 231 -9.73 12.85 9.16
N ASP A 232 -10.00 13.76 10.10
CA ASP A 232 -9.93 13.47 11.53
C ASP A 232 -10.94 12.36 11.89
N SER A 233 -12.17 12.45 11.37
CA SER A 233 -13.22 11.43 11.56
C SER A 233 -12.85 10.05 10.99
N MET A 234 -12.13 9.99 9.86
CA MET A 234 -11.59 8.74 9.30
C MET A 234 -10.49 8.14 10.19
N LEU A 235 -9.65 8.96 10.81
CA LEU A 235 -8.61 8.51 11.74
C LEU A 235 -9.25 7.95 13.03
N GLU A 236 -10.26 8.62 13.60
CA GLU A 236 -10.97 8.11 14.77
C GLU A 236 -11.74 6.80 14.48
N ALA A 237 -12.36 6.68 13.30
CA ALA A 237 -12.96 5.40 12.87
C ALA A 237 -11.92 4.28 12.74
N HIS A 238 -10.67 4.61 12.40
CA HIS A 238 -9.56 3.66 12.31
C HIS A 238 -8.93 3.31 13.68
N ASN A 239 -9.06 4.17 14.69
CA ASN A 239 -8.53 3.91 16.04
C ASN A 239 -9.09 2.62 16.67
N GLY A 240 -10.29 2.18 16.29
CA GLY A 240 -10.84 0.88 16.72
C GLY A 240 -10.07 -0.34 16.20
N TRP A 241 -9.55 -0.27 14.96
CA TRP A 241 -8.66 -1.30 14.40
C TRP A 241 -7.26 -1.21 15.05
N LEU A 242 -6.75 0.02 15.23
CA LEU A 242 -5.44 0.25 15.87
C LEU A 242 -5.40 -0.30 17.30
N SER A 243 -6.47 -0.10 18.08
CA SER A 243 -6.61 -0.64 19.45
C SER A 243 -6.47 -2.17 19.50
N LEU A 244 -6.89 -2.90 18.46
CA LEU A 244 -6.73 -4.36 18.39
C LEU A 244 -5.27 -4.76 18.12
N LEU A 245 -4.56 -4.01 17.26
CA LEU A 245 -3.12 -4.18 17.02
C LEU A 245 -2.31 -3.85 18.28
N GLU A 246 -2.62 -2.73 18.94
CA GLU A 246 -1.99 -2.32 20.21
C GLU A 246 -2.18 -3.36 21.31
N LYS A 247 -3.39 -3.93 21.42
CA LYS A 247 -3.68 -5.02 22.36
C LYS A 247 -2.86 -6.28 22.05
N GLN A 248 -2.76 -6.68 20.78
CA GLN A 248 -1.94 -7.85 20.39
C GLN A 248 -0.45 -7.62 20.67
N VAL A 249 0.10 -6.47 20.28
CA VAL A 249 1.50 -6.07 20.52
C VAL A 249 1.81 -6.01 22.01
N THR A 250 0.89 -5.48 22.83
CA THR A 250 1.04 -5.44 24.29
C THR A 250 1.04 -6.84 24.90
N GLY A 251 0.10 -7.70 24.51
CA GLY A 251 0.04 -9.09 24.98
C GLY A 251 1.31 -9.88 24.66
N LEU A 252 1.75 -9.85 23.40
CA LEU A 252 2.94 -10.55 22.92
C LEU A 252 4.23 -10.03 23.59
N ASN A 253 4.39 -8.72 23.74
CA ASN A 253 5.54 -8.15 24.47
C ASN A 253 5.53 -8.50 25.98
N THR A 254 4.34 -8.74 26.55
CA THR A 254 4.18 -9.16 27.96
C THR A 254 4.55 -10.63 28.13
N GLU A 255 4.10 -11.51 27.21
CA GLU A 255 4.49 -12.92 27.14
C GLU A 255 6.02 -13.09 26.98
N LEU A 256 6.63 -12.29 26.10
CA LEU A 256 8.08 -12.32 25.84
C LEU A 256 8.91 -11.65 26.95
N GLY A 257 8.29 -10.96 27.90
CA GLY A 257 8.97 -10.19 28.96
C GLY A 257 9.83 -9.01 28.47
N ARG A 258 9.80 -8.69 27.17
CA ARG A 258 10.60 -7.64 26.52
C ARG A 258 9.85 -7.01 25.33
N PRO A 259 10.08 -5.72 25.02
CA PRO A 259 9.32 -5.01 24.00
C PRO A 259 9.90 -5.21 22.59
N SER A 260 9.96 -6.48 22.14
CA SER A 260 10.48 -6.87 20.83
C SER A 260 9.61 -6.41 19.66
N VAL A 261 8.30 -6.22 19.87
CA VAL A 261 7.35 -5.79 18.84
C VAL A 261 6.94 -4.33 19.03
N ARG A 262 6.91 -3.56 17.94
CA ARG A 262 6.59 -2.12 17.90
C ARG A 262 5.67 -1.78 16.74
N ILE A 263 5.03 -0.62 16.77
CA ILE A 263 4.08 -0.15 15.74
C ILE A 263 4.66 1.02 14.95
N ILE A 264 4.53 0.99 13.63
CA ILE A 264 4.83 2.11 12.73
C ILE A 264 3.50 2.80 12.37
N PRO A 265 3.25 4.04 12.84
CA PRO A 265 1.97 4.75 12.69
C PRO A 265 1.77 5.40 11.30
N ALA A 266 1.91 4.60 10.24
CA ALA A 266 1.81 5.06 8.86
C ALA A 266 0.43 5.68 8.54
N SER A 267 -0.65 5.14 9.12
CA SER A 267 -2.01 5.67 9.01
C SER A 267 -2.12 7.10 9.54
N ALA A 268 -1.64 7.37 10.77
CA ALA A 268 -1.67 8.71 11.37
C ALA A 268 -0.83 9.73 10.57
N ALA A 269 0.35 9.33 10.10
CA ALA A 269 1.19 10.15 9.24
C ALA A 269 0.45 10.54 7.94
N LEU A 270 -0.20 9.60 7.27
CA LEU A 270 -0.97 9.88 6.05
C LEU A 270 -2.17 10.79 6.31
N HIS A 271 -2.95 10.58 7.37
CA HIS A 271 -4.09 11.46 7.69
C HIS A 271 -3.60 12.90 7.96
N SER A 272 -2.47 13.06 8.66
CA SER A 272 -1.83 14.38 8.83
C SER A 272 -1.42 15.01 7.49
N LEU A 273 -0.83 14.26 6.54
CA LEU A 273 -0.52 14.79 5.20
C LEU A 273 -1.80 15.16 4.43
N ARG A 274 -2.84 14.32 4.47
CA ARG A 274 -4.13 14.61 3.82
C ARG A 274 -4.73 15.90 4.36
N ARG A 275 -4.68 16.12 5.67
CA ARG A 275 -5.12 17.37 6.31
C ARG A 275 -4.36 18.58 5.77
N HIS A 276 -3.04 18.48 5.64
CA HIS A 276 -2.23 19.55 5.03
C HIS A 276 -2.64 19.83 3.57
N VAL A 277 -3.03 18.82 2.79
CA VAL A 277 -3.56 19.04 1.42
C VAL A 277 -4.95 19.69 1.45
N ALA A 278 -5.87 19.21 2.29
CA ALA A 278 -7.22 19.75 2.43
C ALA A 278 -7.24 21.23 2.86
N GLU A 279 -6.31 21.63 3.72
CA GLU A 279 -6.14 23.01 4.20
C GLU A 279 -5.28 23.88 3.26
N GLY A 280 -4.81 23.37 2.11
CA GLY A 280 -3.94 24.09 1.18
C GLY A 280 -2.51 24.35 1.70
N ARG A 281 -2.09 23.64 2.75
CA ARG A 281 -0.80 23.78 3.44
C ARG A 281 0.27 22.77 3.00
N ALA A 282 0.03 22.01 1.93
CA ALA A 282 0.97 21.04 1.36
C ALA A 282 1.73 21.63 0.15
N PRO A 283 3.05 21.88 0.24
CA PRO A 283 3.81 22.46 -0.86
C PRO A 283 3.76 21.58 -2.12
N GLY A 284 3.43 22.16 -3.27
CA GLY A 284 3.42 21.44 -4.54
C GLY A 284 2.43 20.26 -4.65
N VAL A 285 1.40 20.19 -3.81
CA VAL A 285 0.31 19.19 -3.85
C VAL A 285 -1.02 19.90 -3.61
N SER A 286 -1.94 19.86 -4.58
CA SER A 286 -3.23 20.58 -4.49
C SER A 286 -4.43 19.65 -4.32
N LYS A 287 -4.23 18.34 -4.50
CA LYS A 287 -5.30 17.35 -4.57
C LYS A 287 -4.94 16.10 -3.79
N GLN A 288 -5.86 15.62 -2.94
CA GLN A 288 -5.61 14.41 -2.15
C GLN A 288 -5.50 13.16 -3.05
N SER A 289 -6.10 13.17 -4.23
CA SER A 289 -5.93 12.11 -5.23
C SER A 289 -4.48 11.96 -5.71
N GLU A 290 -3.62 13.00 -5.64
CA GLU A 290 -2.17 12.90 -5.95
C GLU A 290 -1.39 12.02 -4.96
N LEU A 291 -1.94 11.77 -3.77
CA LEU A 291 -1.31 10.95 -2.72
C LEU A 291 -1.45 9.44 -3.02
N PHE A 292 -2.24 9.07 -4.02
CA PHE A 292 -2.59 7.70 -4.37
C PHE A 292 -2.43 7.44 -5.88
N ARG A 293 -2.25 6.16 -6.24
CA ARG A 293 -2.20 5.71 -7.65
C ARG A 293 -3.53 5.19 -8.17
N ASP A 294 -4.48 4.89 -7.29
CA ASP A 294 -5.77 4.29 -7.62
C ASP A 294 -6.85 4.55 -6.55
N ASP A 295 -8.07 4.16 -6.88
CA ASP A 295 -9.25 4.28 -6.02
C ASP A 295 -9.09 3.48 -4.73
N HIS A 296 -8.48 2.29 -4.84
CA HIS A 296 -8.25 1.39 -3.72
C HIS A 296 -7.41 2.05 -2.62
N GLY A 297 -6.45 2.89 -2.98
CA GLY A 297 -5.64 3.68 -2.05
C GLY A 297 -4.17 3.27 -1.99
N HIS A 298 -3.64 2.62 -3.04
CA HIS A 298 -2.21 2.35 -3.12
C HIS A 298 -1.42 3.67 -3.20
N PRO A 299 -0.31 3.82 -2.45
CA PRO A 299 0.36 5.11 -2.28
C PRO A 299 1.06 5.56 -3.56
N SER A 300 0.99 6.86 -3.88
CA SER A 300 1.90 7.50 -4.83
C SER A 300 3.29 7.67 -4.22
N ASP A 301 4.27 8.17 -4.99
CA ASP A 301 5.64 8.32 -4.50
C ASP A 301 5.79 9.33 -3.35
N ILE A 302 4.85 10.26 -3.20
CA ILE A 302 4.77 11.20 -2.06
C ILE A 302 4.46 10.40 -0.78
N THR A 303 3.37 9.64 -0.80
CA THR A 303 2.95 8.81 0.35
C THR A 303 3.94 7.67 0.61
N ALA A 304 4.52 7.08 -0.45
CA ALA A 304 5.51 6.03 -0.31
C ALA A 304 6.78 6.53 0.40
N LEU A 305 7.23 7.76 0.11
CA LEU A 305 8.33 8.40 0.83
C LEU A 305 7.96 8.72 2.28
N LEU A 306 6.78 9.30 2.52
CA LEU A 306 6.28 9.60 3.88
C LEU A 306 6.29 8.36 4.78
N VAL A 307 5.71 7.25 4.31
CA VAL A 307 5.68 5.99 5.05
C VAL A 307 7.09 5.42 5.22
N SER A 308 7.95 5.55 4.21
CA SER A 308 9.35 5.12 4.29
C SER A 308 10.18 5.93 5.29
N TYR A 309 9.86 7.22 5.51
CA TYR A 309 10.45 8.02 6.59
C TYR A 309 9.96 7.56 7.98
N CYS A 310 8.70 7.15 8.13
CA CYS A 310 8.21 6.54 9.38
C CYS A 310 8.93 5.21 9.68
N HIS A 311 9.12 4.37 8.65
CA HIS A 311 9.92 3.14 8.75
C HIS A 311 11.37 3.44 9.13
N PHE A 312 12.03 4.36 8.43
CA PHE A 312 13.40 4.77 8.73
C PHE A 312 13.55 5.21 10.19
N ALA A 313 12.64 6.05 10.70
CA ALA A 313 12.70 6.55 12.06
C ALA A 313 12.54 5.44 13.11
N CYS A 314 11.60 4.50 12.91
CA CYS A 314 11.44 3.35 13.81
C CYS A 314 12.61 2.34 13.72
N ILE A 315 13.15 2.08 12.52
CA ILE A 315 14.28 1.16 12.32
C ILE A 315 15.55 1.73 12.97
N TYR A 316 15.91 2.97 12.66
CA TYR A 316 17.20 3.57 13.03
C TYR A 316 17.18 4.42 14.29
N GLN A 317 16.01 4.76 14.83
CA GLN A 317 15.85 5.66 15.97
C GLN A 317 16.49 7.04 15.70
N ARG A 318 16.29 7.55 14.48
CA ARG A 318 16.84 8.81 13.97
C ARG A 318 15.72 9.64 13.34
N THR A 319 15.79 10.96 13.46
CA THR A 319 14.86 11.83 12.73
C THR A 319 15.17 11.82 11.23
N PRO A 320 14.14 11.78 10.36
CA PRO A 320 14.29 12.00 8.92
C PRO A 320 14.39 13.49 8.56
N VAL A 321 14.15 14.41 9.50
CA VAL A 321 14.13 15.86 9.27
C VAL A 321 15.54 16.37 8.91
N GLY A 322 15.63 17.08 7.79
CA GLY A 322 16.89 17.62 7.26
C GLY A 322 17.61 16.71 6.28
N LEU A 323 17.08 15.51 5.98
CA LEU A 323 17.61 14.68 4.90
C LEU A 323 17.39 15.34 3.53
N PRO A 324 18.27 15.12 2.54
CA PRO A 324 18.13 15.68 1.20
C PRO A 324 16.87 15.17 0.47
N VAL A 325 16.42 15.95 -0.52
CA VAL A 325 15.33 15.58 -1.44
C VAL A 325 15.75 14.34 -2.24
N PRO A 326 15.02 13.20 -2.16
CA PRO A 326 15.34 12.03 -2.96
C PRO A 326 15.06 12.30 -4.45
N GLU A 327 15.92 11.77 -5.32
CA GLU A 327 15.89 12.05 -6.76
C GLU A 327 14.53 11.76 -7.42
N LYS A 328 13.80 10.74 -6.94
CA LYS A 328 12.46 10.41 -7.47
C LYS A 328 11.43 11.54 -7.31
N LEU A 329 11.67 12.51 -6.43
CA LEU A 329 10.83 13.70 -6.24
C LEU A 329 11.56 15.02 -6.55
N SER A 330 12.84 15.01 -6.94
CA SER A 330 13.65 16.24 -7.10
C SER A 330 13.01 17.23 -8.07
N ALA A 331 12.52 16.73 -9.21
CA ALA A 331 11.85 17.48 -10.27
C ALA A 331 10.40 17.93 -9.96
N ARG A 332 9.83 17.62 -8.78
CA ARG A 332 8.49 18.15 -8.44
C ARG A 332 8.54 19.65 -8.10
N PRO A 333 7.50 20.43 -8.43
CA PRO A 333 7.33 21.78 -7.89
C PRO A 333 7.40 21.76 -6.36
N GLN A 334 8.15 22.70 -5.79
CA GLN A 334 8.33 22.85 -4.33
C GLN A 334 8.85 21.58 -3.62
N SER A 335 9.61 20.74 -4.32
CA SER A 335 10.09 19.44 -3.82
C SER A 335 10.83 19.49 -2.49
N SER A 336 11.65 20.54 -2.25
CA SER A 336 12.36 20.73 -0.96
C SER A 336 11.41 20.95 0.21
N ASP A 337 10.39 21.79 0.03
CA ASP A 337 9.45 22.15 1.09
C ASP A 337 8.42 21.03 1.33
N LEU A 338 8.00 20.35 0.25
CA LEU A 338 7.19 19.14 0.34
C LEU A 338 7.92 18.05 1.12
N VAL A 339 9.17 17.72 0.74
CA VAL A 339 9.95 16.69 1.44
C VAL A 339 10.19 17.07 2.90
N ARG A 340 10.47 18.34 3.22
CA ARG A 340 10.60 18.79 4.62
C ARG A 340 9.31 18.59 5.41
N LEU A 341 8.14 18.86 4.80
CA LEU A 341 6.84 18.56 5.40
C LEU A 341 6.65 17.04 5.61
N LEU A 342 6.99 16.19 4.64
CA LEU A 342 6.90 14.73 4.79
C LEU A 342 7.79 14.21 5.94
N GLN A 343 9.01 14.73 6.05
CA GLN A 343 9.93 14.38 7.13
C GLN A 343 9.38 14.79 8.50
N GLN A 344 8.84 16.00 8.61
CA GLN A 344 8.27 16.51 9.86
C GLN A 344 7.05 15.69 10.28
N ILE A 345 6.10 15.44 9.38
CA ILE A 345 4.91 14.62 9.64
C ILE A 345 5.31 13.19 10.06
N ALA A 346 6.29 12.58 9.39
CA ALA A 346 6.80 11.27 9.78
C ALA A 346 7.41 11.28 11.19
N TRP A 347 8.20 12.30 11.53
CA TRP A 347 8.84 12.43 12.84
C TRP A 347 7.84 12.66 13.98
N ASP A 348 6.88 13.56 13.78
CA ASP A 348 5.82 13.81 14.78
C ASP A 348 4.95 12.57 14.97
N ALA A 349 4.54 11.88 13.88
CA ALA A 349 3.76 10.65 13.98
C ALA A 349 4.47 9.55 14.78
N VAL A 350 5.77 9.28 14.53
CA VAL A 350 6.49 8.24 15.28
C VAL A 350 6.79 8.65 16.72
N THR A 351 7.08 9.93 16.99
CA THR A 351 7.39 10.38 18.37
C THR A 351 6.15 10.57 19.25
N SER A 352 4.97 10.75 18.66
CA SER A 352 3.70 10.81 19.38
C SER A 352 3.10 9.43 19.70
N HIS A 353 3.39 8.39 18.92
CA HIS A 353 2.78 7.06 19.09
C HIS A 353 3.55 6.19 20.10
N PRO A 354 3.03 5.88 21.31
CA PRO A 354 3.81 5.26 22.39
C PRO A 354 4.46 3.91 22.02
N MET A 355 3.78 3.11 21.21
CA MET A 355 4.29 1.80 20.77
C MET A 355 5.33 1.84 19.64
N SER A 356 5.74 3.00 19.14
CA SER A 356 6.81 3.10 18.13
C SER A 356 8.20 2.76 18.70
N GLY A 357 8.39 3.06 19.99
CA GLY A 357 9.70 3.05 20.64
C GLY A 357 10.57 4.28 20.36
N VAL A 358 10.21 5.12 19.38
CA VAL A 358 10.93 6.35 19.02
C VAL A 358 10.66 7.43 20.06
N LYS A 359 11.72 8.01 20.62
CA LYS A 359 11.63 9.14 21.54
C LYS A 359 12.01 10.44 20.85
N LYS A 360 11.35 11.52 21.23
CA LYS A 360 11.83 12.88 20.95
C LYS A 360 13.08 13.11 21.82
N ALA A 361 14.18 13.48 21.18
CA ALA A 361 15.45 13.82 21.83
C ALA A 361 15.46 15.29 22.28
#